data_AF-M4BR55-F1
#
_entry.id   AF-M4BR55-F1
#
_cell.length_a   1.000
_cell.length_b   1.000
_cell.length_c   1.000
_cell.angle_alpha   90.00
_cell.angle_beta   90.00
_cell.angle_gamma   90.00
#
_symmetry.space_group_name_H-M   'P 1'
#
loop_
_entity.id
_entity.type
_entity.pdbx_description
1 polymer ?
#
loop_
_entity_poly.entity_id
_entity_poly.type
_entity_poly.pdbx_seq_one_letter_code
_entity_poly.pdbx_strand_id
1 'polypeptide(L)'
;MPIRQFQVVGRKAPTEKEPNPPAYRMKLFAPNPVLAQSRFWYFLHQMKKMKKTTGEILDINELTEKNSRVINNYGIWIRYNSRSGTHNMYKEYRDVTMCKAVEQMYSELAGRHRARPRSIQIMRTAIVAAKDSKKLNVQQFHDSKIAFPLSHRLPRAAEKHQKTVFKASRPCTFRG
;
A
#
# COMPACT_ATOMS: atom_id res chain seq x y z
N MET A 1 2.92 -2.09 -9.31
CA MET A 1 3.18 -3.55 -9.17
C MET A 1 2.21 -4.01 -8.11
N PRO A 2 1.47 -5.12 -8.30
CA PRO A 2 0.48 -5.54 -7.34
C PRO A 2 1.15 -5.81 -5.99
N ILE A 3 0.73 -5.06 -4.99
CA ILE A 3 1.19 -5.21 -3.61
C ILE A 3 0.18 -6.07 -2.88
N ARG A 4 0.69 -7.03 -2.10
CA ARG A 4 -0.10 -7.90 -1.26
C ARG A 4 0.27 -7.70 0.20
N GLN A 5 -0.70 -7.92 1.09
CA GLN A 5 -0.49 -7.85 2.52
C GLN A 5 -0.19 -9.25 3.03
N PHE A 6 0.91 -9.40 3.77
CA PHE A 6 1.29 -10.66 4.38
C PHE A 6 1.36 -10.51 5.89
N GLN A 7 0.93 -11.55 6.58
CA GLN A 7 1.22 -11.80 7.98
C GLN A 7 2.31 -12.86 8.05
N VAL A 8 3.51 -12.45 8.47
CA VAL A 8 4.64 -13.37 8.66
C VAL A 8 4.82 -13.59 10.16
N VAL A 9 4.89 -14.85 10.56
CA VAL A 9 5.17 -15.28 11.94
C VAL A 9 6.49 -16.04 11.96
N GLY A 10 7.38 -15.67 12.87
CA GLY A 10 8.66 -16.35 13.03
C GLY A 10 9.22 -16.20 14.44
N ARG A 11 10.16 -17.07 14.79
CA ARG A 11 10.80 -17.13 16.10
C ARG A 11 12.28 -17.49 15.96
N LYS A 12 13.03 -17.45 17.06
CA LYS A 12 14.36 -18.07 17.09
C LYS A 12 14.21 -19.59 16.99
N ALA A 13 15.20 -20.26 16.41
CA ALA A 13 15.27 -21.70 16.51
C ALA A 13 15.39 -22.08 18.00
N PRO A 14 14.58 -23.04 18.50
CA PRO A 14 14.71 -23.55 19.86
C PRO A 14 16.13 -24.04 20.14
N THR A 15 16.65 -23.75 21.31
CA THR A 15 17.96 -24.26 21.78
C THR A 15 17.80 -24.88 23.16
N GLU A 16 18.76 -25.69 23.61
CA GLU A 16 18.72 -26.29 24.96
C GLU A 16 18.59 -25.23 26.06
N LYS A 17 19.15 -24.04 25.86
CA LYS A 17 19.06 -22.91 26.79
C LYS A 17 17.71 -22.18 26.75
N GLU A 18 17.05 -22.17 25.59
CA GLU A 18 15.77 -21.49 25.37
C GLU A 18 14.87 -22.40 24.50
N PRO A 19 14.17 -23.38 25.10
CA PRO A 19 13.38 -24.36 24.36
C PRO A 19 12.09 -23.78 23.78
N ASN A 20 11.55 -22.71 24.37
CA ASN A 20 10.33 -22.06 23.88
C ASN A 20 10.54 -20.54 23.65
N PRO A 21 11.25 -20.16 22.57
CA PRO A 21 11.52 -18.76 22.28
C PRO A 21 10.25 -18.02 21.83
N PRO A 22 10.13 -16.71 22.11
CA PRO A 22 8.95 -15.93 21.77
C PRO A 22 8.76 -15.82 20.25
N ALA A 23 7.52 -15.99 19.80
CA ALA A 23 7.12 -15.79 18.42
C ALA A 23 6.77 -14.33 18.13
N TYR A 24 7.22 -13.84 16.98
CA TYR A 24 6.96 -12.49 16.49
C TYR A 24 6.09 -12.54 15.24
N ARG A 25 5.05 -11.72 15.23
CA ARG A 25 4.13 -11.55 14.10
C ARG A 25 4.28 -10.17 13.51
N MET A 26 4.45 -10.10 12.19
CA MET A 26 4.55 -8.85 11.45
C MET A 26 3.53 -8.81 10.31
N LYS A 27 2.79 -7.71 10.24
CA LYS A 27 1.99 -7.38 9.05
C LYS A 27 2.83 -6.48 8.16
N LEU A 28 3.07 -6.91 6.93
CA LEU A 28 3.90 -6.19 5.98
C LEU A 28 3.32 -6.28 4.58
N PHE A 29 3.83 -5.43 3.69
CA PHE A 29 3.38 -5.35 2.31
C PHE A 29 4.52 -5.74 1.37
N ALA A 30 4.25 -6.70 0.49
CA ALA A 30 5.23 -7.19 -0.48
C ALA A 30 4.55 -7.68 -1.77
N PRO A 31 5.26 -7.73 -2.92
CA PRO A 31 4.70 -8.27 -4.16
C PRO A 31 4.46 -9.79 -4.13
N ASN A 32 5.23 -10.52 -3.32
CA ASN A 32 5.22 -11.98 -3.24
C ASN A 32 5.69 -12.45 -1.85
N PRO A 33 5.47 -13.73 -1.48
CA PRO A 33 5.82 -14.26 -0.16
C PRO A 33 7.34 -14.28 0.09
N VAL A 34 8.17 -14.47 -0.93
CA VAL A 34 9.64 -14.49 -0.77
C VAL A 34 10.16 -13.12 -0.31
N LEU A 35 9.67 -12.04 -0.92
CA LEU A 35 9.99 -10.67 -0.51
C LEU A 35 9.40 -10.34 0.85
N ALA A 36 8.24 -10.93 1.21
CA ALA A 36 7.68 -10.82 2.55
C ALA A 36 8.62 -11.41 3.62
N GLN A 37 9.14 -12.63 3.40
CA GLN A 37 10.13 -13.25 4.29
C GLN A 37 11.40 -12.40 4.41
N SER A 38 11.91 -11.89 3.28
CA SER A 38 13.11 -11.05 3.27
C SER A 38 12.92 -9.77 4.11
N ARG A 39 11.78 -9.09 3.94
CA ARG A 39 11.43 -7.89 4.71
C ARG A 39 11.24 -8.20 6.20
N PHE A 40 10.61 -9.33 6.52
CA PHE A 40 10.45 -9.78 7.90
C PHE A 40 11.81 -9.91 8.62
N TRP A 41 12.76 -10.61 7.99
CA TRP A 41 14.11 -10.75 8.53
C TRP A 41 14.86 -9.43 8.62
N TYR A 42 14.72 -8.54 7.64
CA TYR A 42 15.30 -7.20 7.69
C TYR A 42 14.88 -6.43 8.95
N PHE A 43 13.58 -6.42 9.25
CA PHE A 43 13.07 -5.70 10.42
C PHE A 43 13.39 -6.41 11.74
N LEU A 44 13.27 -7.74 11.82
CA LEU A 44 13.63 -8.48 13.03
C LEU A 44 15.11 -8.38 13.37
N HIS A 45 15.98 -8.33 12.37
CA HIS A 45 17.40 -8.10 12.60
C HIS A 45 17.65 -6.74 13.26
N GLN A 46 16.96 -5.70 12.82
CA GLN A 46 17.10 -4.36 13.40
C GLN A 46 16.48 -4.26 14.80
N MET A 47 15.29 -4.82 15.01
CA MET A 47 14.53 -4.65 16.26
C MET A 47 14.87 -5.66 17.36
N LYS A 48 15.17 -6.92 16.98
CA LYS A 48 15.33 -8.05 17.91
C LYS A 48 16.66 -8.79 17.73
N LYS A 49 17.56 -8.28 16.89
CA LYS A 49 18.88 -8.88 16.59
C LYS A 49 18.81 -10.36 16.14
N MET A 50 17.67 -10.76 15.58
CA MET A 50 17.46 -12.12 15.07
C MET A 50 17.97 -12.21 13.61
N LYS A 51 18.61 -13.31 13.25
CA LYS A 51 19.10 -13.56 11.88
C LYS A 51 18.29 -14.67 11.24
N LYS A 52 18.23 -14.67 9.89
CA LYS A 52 17.61 -15.76 9.12
C LYS A 52 18.23 -17.14 9.44
N THR A 53 19.52 -17.19 9.78
CA THR A 53 20.22 -18.44 10.09
C THR A 53 19.93 -18.96 11.49
N THR A 54 19.54 -18.10 12.43
CA THR A 54 19.29 -18.46 13.84
C THR A 54 17.81 -18.49 14.19
N GLY A 55 16.94 -18.28 13.21
CA GLY A 55 15.51 -18.24 13.38
C GLY A 55 14.79 -19.02 12.30
N GLU A 56 13.55 -19.36 12.59
CA GLU A 56 12.65 -20.10 11.72
C GLU A 56 11.38 -19.29 11.47
N ILE A 57 10.82 -19.45 10.27
CA ILE A 57 9.51 -18.90 9.93
C ILE A 57 8.49 -19.99 10.22
N LEU A 58 7.52 -19.67 11.07
CA LEU A 58 6.44 -20.59 11.43
C LEU A 58 5.35 -20.58 10.37
N ASP A 59 5.01 -19.39 9.87
CA ASP A 59 3.83 -19.21 9.02
C ASP A 59 3.92 -17.93 8.18
N ILE A 60 3.35 -17.99 6.96
CA ILE A 60 3.25 -16.87 6.02
C ILE A 60 1.85 -16.90 5.43
N ASN A 61 1.00 -16.02 5.93
CA ASN A 61 -0.38 -15.92 5.51
C ASN A 61 -0.60 -14.66 4.69
N GLU A 62 -1.19 -14.80 3.51
CA GLU A 62 -1.68 -13.66 2.73
C GLU A 62 -2.98 -13.15 3.36
N LEU A 63 -3.00 -11.87 3.72
CA LEU A 63 -4.18 -11.20 4.25
C LEU A 63 -4.95 -10.56 3.10
N THR A 64 -6.26 -10.85 3.07
CA THR A 64 -7.20 -10.28 2.12
C THR A 64 -8.32 -9.58 2.86
N GLU A 65 -8.92 -8.59 2.20
CA GLU A 65 -9.99 -7.81 2.81
C GLU A 65 -11.29 -8.60 2.84
N LYS A 66 -11.97 -8.55 3.99
CA LYS A 66 -13.25 -9.25 4.20
C LYS A 66 -14.31 -8.81 3.18
N ASN A 67 -14.31 -7.53 2.80
CA ASN A 67 -15.26 -7.00 1.83
C ASN A 67 -14.62 -5.93 0.95
N SER A 68 -14.40 -6.25 -0.33
CA SER A 68 -13.83 -5.36 -1.34
C SER A 68 -14.87 -4.56 -2.12
N ARG A 69 -16.15 -4.58 -1.71
CA ARG A 69 -17.24 -3.83 -2.36
C ARG A 69 -17.48 -2.45 -1.72
N VAL A 70 -16.92 -2.21 -0.55
CA VAL A 70 -17.13 -0.99 0.23
C VAL A 70 -15.86 -0.15 0.21
N ILE A 71 -16.03 1.15 -0.01
CA ILE A 71 -14.95 2.12 0.03
C ILE A 71 -14.67 2.51 1.48
N ASN A 72 -13.40 2.46 1.88
CA ASN A 72 -12.95 2.87 3.20
C ASN A 72 -11.86 3.96 3.08
N ASN A 73 -11.68 4.72 4.15
CA ASN A 73 -10.54 5.61 4.29
C ASN A 73 -9.43 4.88 5.03
N TYR A 74 -8.24 4.85 4.47
CA TYR A 74 -7.07 4.16 5.01
C TYR A 74 -6.02 5.18 5.45
N GLY A 75 -5.73 5.20 6.75
CA GLY A 75 -4.61 5.93 7.32
C GLY A 75 -3.34 5.10 7.26
N ILE A 76 -2.27 5.68 6.71
CA ILE A 76 -0.97 5.04 6.58
C ILE A 76 0.09 5.94 7.25
N TRP A 77 0.71 5.41 8.29
CA TRP A 77 1.85 6.03 8.95
C TRP A 77 3.11 5.42 8.38
N ILE A 78 3.93 6.27 7.79
CA ILE A 78 5.16 5.86 7.13
C ILE A 78 6.35 6.58 7.75
N ARG A 79 7.49 5.90 7.71
CA ARG A 79 8.80 6.49 7.84
C ARG A 79 9.47 6.34 6.50
N TYR A 80 10.02 7.42 5.94
CA TYR A 80 10.76 7.34 4.70
C TYR A 80 12.10 8.06 4.80
N ASN A 81 13.09 7.55 4.07
CA ASN A 81 14.40 8.16 3.98
C ASN A 81 14.43 9.06 2.74
N SER A 82 14.65 10.35 2.97
CA SER A 82 14.97 11.34 1.94
C SER A 82 16.48 11.36 1.68
N ARG A 83 16.95 12.29 0.85
CA ARG A 83 18.39 12.52 0.64
C ARG A 83 19.07 13.14 1.87
N SER A 84 18.30 13.87 2.67
CA SER A 84 18.81 14.66 3.80
C SER A 84 18.62 13.95 5.14
N GLY A 85 17.68 12.99 5.25
CA GLY A 85 17.42 12.33 6.51
C GLY A 85 16.20 11.41 6.49
N THR A 86 15.80 10.99 7.69
CA THR A 86 14.64 10.11 7.91
C THR A 86 13.47 10.95 8.40
N HIS A 87 12.31 10.83 7.74
CA HIS A 87 11.13 11.61 8.08
C HIS A 87 9.92 10.69 8.31
N ASN A 88 9.12 11.02 9.31
CA ASN A 88 7.83 10.38 9.53
C ASN A 88 6.75 11.17 8.80
N MET A 89 5.83 10.48 8.15
CA MET A 89 4.68 11.08 7.47
C MET A 89 3.41 10.30 7.78
N TYR A 90 2.30 11.02 7.74
CA TYR A 90 0.96 10.45 7.79
C TYR A 90 0.19 10.83 6.53
N LYS A 91 -0.34 9.83 5.84
CA LYS A 91 -1.12 9.96 4.61
C LYS A 91 -2.43 9.20 4.74
N GLU A 92 -3.46 9.68 4.07
CA GLU A 92 -4.77 9.04 4.00
C GLU A 92 -5.14 8.81 2.53
N TYR A 93 -5.71 7.65 2.23
CA TYR A 93 -6.18 7.29 0.90
C TYR A 93 -7.57 6.69 0.99
N ARG A 94 -8.39 6.92 -0.03
CA ARG A 94 -9.74 6.36 -0.13
C ARG A 94 -9.74 5.28 -1.21
N ASP A 95 -9.99 4.03 -0.82
CA ASP A 95 -9.93 2.89 -1.72
C ASP A 95 -10.83 1.74 -1.20
N VAL A 96 -10.95 0.65 -1.97
CA VAL A 96 -11.69 -0.55 -1.61
C VAL A 96 -10.86 -1.57 -0.83
N THR A 97 -9.53 -1.53 -0.93
CA THR A 97 -8.63 -2.43 -0.19
C THR A 97 -7.40 -1.70 0.36
N MET A 98 -6.82 -2.23 1.44
CA MET A 98 -5.60 -1.72 2.04
C MET A 98 -4.42 -1.82 1.08
N CYS A 99 -4.32 -2.92 0.33
CA CYS A 99 -3.28 -3.15 -0.66
C CYS A 99 -3.26 -2.06 -1.75
N LYS A 100 -4.44 -1.67 -2.27
CA LYS A 100 -4.53 -0.61 -3.27
C LYS A 100 -4.23 0.76 -2.68
N ALA A 101 -4.68 1.05 -1.46
CA ALA A 101 -4.30 2.28 -0.75
C ALA A 101 -2.77 2.39 -0.58
N VAL A 102 -2.09 1.27 -0.27
CA VAL A 102 -0.63 1.21 -0.21
C VAL A 102 0.02 1.38 -1.59
N GLU A 103 -0.55 0.84 -2.67
CA GLU A 103 -0.07 1.07 -4.03
C GLU A 103 -0.21 2.54 -4.46
N GLN A 104 -1.33 3.18 -4.15
CA GLN A 104 -1.51 4.63 -4.33
C GLN A 104 -0.44 5.42 -3.58
N MET A 105 -0.17 5.03 -2.32
CA MET A 105 0.86 5.65 -1.49
C MET A 105 2.26 5.56 -2.10
N TYR A 106 2.65 4.40 -2.62
CA TYR A 106 3.94 4.25 -3.29
C TYR A 106 4.04 5.10 -4.55
N SER A 107 2.98 5.15 -5.37
CA SER A 107 2.93 5.98 -6.58
C SER A 107 3.00 7.48 -6.25
N GLU A 108 2.28 7.92 -5.23
CA GLU A 108 2.29 9.30 -4.77
C GLU A 108 3.69 9.72 -4.29
N LEU A 109 4.33 8.90 -3.44
CA LEU A 109 5.65 9.21 -2.90
C LEU A 109 6.74 9.19 -3.97
N ALA A 110 6.61 8.32 -4.97
CA ALA A 110 7.49 8.31 -6.13
C ALA A 110 7.36 9.61 -6.93
N GLY A 111 6.14 10.11 -7.15
CA GLY A 111 5.89 11.36 -7.88
C GLY A 111 6.29 12.62 -7.10
N ARG A 112 5.76 12.77 -5.88
CA ARG A 112 5.92 14.00 -5.08
C ARG A 112 7.27 14.12 -4.39
N HIS A 113 7.84 12.99 -3.95
CA HIS A 113 9.03 12.98 -3.10
C HIS A 113 10.20 12.20 -3.71
N ARG A 114 10.05 11.64 -4.92
CA ARG A 114 11.04 10.79 -5.59
C ARG A 114 11.52 9.63 -4.70
N ALA A 115 10.65 9.19 -3.78
CA ALA A 115 10.97 8.12 -2.85
C ALA A 115 10.86 6.77 -3.56
N ARG A 116 11.81 5.87 -3.26
CA ARG A 116 11.81 4.51 -3.79
C ARG A 116 11.08 3.58 -2.81
N PRO A 117 10.43 2.50 -3.27
CA PRO A 117 9.76 1.57 -2.35
C PRO A 117 10.68 0.99 -1.26
N ARG A 118 11.98 0.84 -1.55
CA ARG A 118 12.98 0.38 -0.58
C ARG A 118 13.22 1.36 0.58
N SER A 119 13.05 2.67 0.34
CA SER A 119 13.33 3.73 1.31
C SER A 119 12.12 4.09 2.16
N ILE A 120 10.99 3.41 1.97
CA ILE A 120 9.74 3.62 2.71
C ILE A 120 9.51 2.42 3.63
N GLN A 121 9.23 2.72 4.89
CA GLN A 121 8.83 1.77 5.93
C GLN A 121 7.42 2.14 6.37
N ILE A 122 6.49 1.20 6.25
CA ILE A 122 5.12 1.39 6.76
C ILE A 122 5.12 0.97 8.23
N MET A 123 4.85 1.92 9.12
CA MET A 123 4.85 1.69 10.57
C MET A 123 3.51 1.14 11.05
N ARG A 124 2.41 1.72 10.53
CA ARG A 124 1.05 1.34 10.90
C ARG A 124 0.11 1.61 9.74
N THR A 125 -0.91 0.78 9.62
CA THR A 125 -2.09 1.04 8.80
C THR A 125 -3.35 0.90 9.65
N ALA A 126 -4.37 1.68 9.33
CA ALA A 126 -5.68 1.59 9.98
C ALA A 126 -6.79 2.06 9.04
N ILE A 127 -8.00 1.54 9.23
CA ILE A 127 -9.20 2.14 8.66
C ILE A 127 -9.59 3.31 9.55
N VAL A 128 -9.84 4.47 8.94
CA VAL A 128 -10.16 5.73 9.62
C VAL A 128 -11.62 6.07 9.35
N ALA A 129 -12.39 6.39 10.38
CA ALA A 129 -13.76 6.83 10.20
C ALA A 129 -13.81 8.19 9.49
N ALA A 130 -14.89 8.49 8.77
CA ALA A 130 -15.02 9.74 8.02
C ALA A 130 -14.85 10.99 8.89
N LYS A 131 -15.34 10.95 10.14
CA LYS A 131 -15.19 12.00 11.15
C LYS A 131 -13.76 12.24 11.63
N ASP A 132 -12.91 11.21 11.57
CA ASP A 132 -11.55 11.22 12.10
C ASP A 132 -10.50 11.48 11.00
N SER A 133 -10.95 11.55 9.74
CA SER A 133 -10.10 11.88 8.59
C SER A 133 -9.60 13.32 8.70
N LYS A 134 -8.31 13.54 8.46
CA LYS A 134 -7.65 14.85 8.60
C LYS A 134 -7.22 15.46 7.29
N LYS A 135 -7.30 14.73 6.17
CA LYS A 135 -6.81 15.19 4.86
C LYS A 135 -7.95 15.75 4.03
N LEU A 136 -7.87 17.05 3.69
CA LEU A 136 -8.85 17.77 2.85
C LEU A 136 -9.15 17.02 1.53
N ASN A 137 -8.12 16.49 0.88
CA ASN A 137 -8.26 15.72 -0.37
C ASN A 137 -9.12 14.46 -0.22
N VAL A 138 -9.22 13.89 0.98
CA VAL A 138 -10.08 12.74 1.27
C VAL A 138 -11.46 13.23 1.72
N GLN A 139 -11.50 14.24 2.61
CA GLN A 139 -12.72 14.81 3.16
C GLN A 139 -13.67 15.34 2.09
N GLN A 140 -13.16 15.92 1.00
CA GLN A 140 -14.00 16.42 -0.10
C GLN A 140 -14.89 15.34 -0.74
N PHE A 141 -14.54 14.05 -0.60
CA PHE A 141 -15.29 12.92 -1.16
C PHE A 141 -16.25 12.26 -0.17
N HIS A 142 -16.51 12.87 1.00
CA HIS A 142 -17.45 12.35 1.99
C HIS A 142 -18.90 12.78 1.74
N ASP A 143 -19.12 13.81 0.93
CA ASP A 143 -20.48 14.25 0.59
C ASP A 143 -21.16 13.23 -0.34
N SER A 144 -22.32 12.72 0.11
CA SER A 144 -23.16 11.82 -0.67
C SER A 144 -23.77 12.46 -1.93
N LYS A 145 -23.87 13.79 -1.96
CA LYS A 145 -24.43 14.57 -3.07
C LYS A 145 -23.35 15.12 -4.00
N ILE A 146 -22.09 14.71 -3.83
CA ILE A 146 -20.99 15.20 -4.65
C ILE A 146 -21.24 14.94 -6.14
N ALA A 147 -21.12 15.99 -6.93
CA ALA A 147 -21.18 15.93 -8.39
C ALA A 147 -20.03 16.76 -8.97
N PHE A 148 -19.42 16.28 -10.04
CA PHE A 148 -18.35 16.99 -10.73
C PHE A 148 -18.55 16.90 -12.25
N PRO A 149 -18.40 18.02 -12.97
CA PRO A 149 -18.50 18.01 -14.43
C PRO A 149 -17.26 17.33 -15.03
N LEU A 150 -17.47 16.58 -16.12
CA LEU A 150 -16.38 16.02 -16.92
C LEU A 150 -16.07 16.97 -18.09
N SER A 151 -15.37 18.07 -17.78
CA SER A 151 -15.07 19.17 -18.71
C SER A 151 -14.21 18.76 -19.91
N HIS A 152 -13.33 17.76 -19.73
CA HIS A 152 -12.44 17.28 -20.79
C HIS A 152 -12.37 15.76 -20.81
N ARG A 153 -13.13 15.16 -21.74
CA ARG A 153 -13.19 13.73 -22.02
C ARG A 153 -12.45 13.41 -23.32
N LEU A 154 -11.32 12.72 -23.20
CA LEU A 154 -10.62 12.19 -24.37
C LEU A 154 -11.32 10.92 -24.87
N PRO A 155 -11.86 10.90 -26.11
CA PRO A 155 -12.45 9.69 -26.66
C PRO A 155 -11.36 8.63 -26.85
N ARG A 156 -11.51 7.51 -26.14
CA ARG A 156 -10.65 6.34 -26.29
C ARG A 156 -11.43 5.27 -27.05
N ALA A 157 -10.78 4.64 -28.02
CA ALA A 157 -11.34 3.47 -28.68
C ALA A 157 -11.60 2.38 -27.64
N ALA A 158 -12.77 1.74 -27.67
CA ALA A 158 -13.12 0.68 -26.73
C ALA A 158 -12.16 -0.51 -26.89
N GLU A 159 -11.81 -0.82 -28.13
CA GLU A 159 -10.86 -1.88 -28.46
C GLU A 159 -9.68 -1.39 -29.29
N LYS A 160 -8.56 -2.11 -29.21
CA LYS A 160 -7.32 -1.76 -29.92
C LYS A 160 -7.51 -1.74 -31.43
N HIS A 161 -8.29 -2.66 -31.98
CA HIS A 161 -8.54 -2.76 -33.43
C HIS A 161 -9.35 -1.57 -33.97
N GLN A 162 -10.15 -0.92 -33.11
CA GLN A 162 -10.96 0.27 -33.45
C GLN A 162 -10.15 1.57 -33.38
N LYS A 163 -8.89 1.50 -32.94
CA LYS A 163 -7.99 2.65 -32.86
C LYS A 163 -7.42 2.95 -34.24
N THR A 164 -7.95 3.97 -34.90
CA THR A 164 -7.46 4.45 -36.20
C THR A 164 -6.59 5.69 -36.04
N VAL A 165 -5.65 5.89 -36.97
CA VAL A 165 -4.81 7.10 -37.07
C VAL A 165 -5.62 8.28 -37.63
N PHE A 166 -6.49 8.00 -38.60
CA PHE A 166 -7.34 8.97 -39.26
C PHE A 166 -8.82 8.68 -38.96
N LYS A 167 -9.62 9.75 -38.84
CA LYS A 167 -11.08 9.70 -38.72
C LYS A 167 -11.69 10.84 -39.52
N ALA A 168 -12.84 10.59 -40.13
CA ALA A 168 -13.56 11.59 -40.92
C ALA A 168 -14.18 12.71 -40.06
N SER A 169 -14.38 12.46 -38.76
CA SER A 169 -14.97 13.41 -37.82
C SER A 169 -13.95 13.94 -36.81
N ARG A 170 -14.02 15.24 -36.48
CA ARG A 170 -13.22 15.83 -35.40
C ARG A 170 -13.70 15.35 -34.03
N PRO A 171 -12.80 15.01 -33.09
CA PRO A 171 -13.19 14.63 -31.74
C PRO A 171 -13.77 15.84 -30.97
N CYS A 172 -14.68 15.58 -30.04
CA CYS A 172 -15.21 16.58 -29.12
C CYS A 172 -14.96 16.11 -27.67
N THR A 173 -14.46 17.01 -26.83
CA THR A 173 -14.02 16.68 -25.46
C THR A 173 -15.02 17.07 -24.37
N PHE A 174 -16.05 17.84 -24.69
CA PHE A 174 -17.01 18.37 -23.71
C PHE A 174 -18.43 17.81 -23.90
N ARG A 175 -18.69 17.06 -24.97
CA ARG A 175 -20.02 16.48 -25.23
C ARG A 175 -20.24 15.21 -24.41
N GLY A 176 -21.32 15.24 -23.63
CA GLY A 176 -22.07 14.11 -23.10
C GLY A 176 -23.53 14.38 -23.37
#